data_AF-A0A9Q3IT33-F1
#
_entry.id   AF-A0A9Q3IT33-F1
#
_cell.length_a   1.000
_cell.length_b   1.000
_cell.length_c   1.000
_cell.angle_alpha   90.00
_cell.angle_beta   90.00
_cell.angle_gamma   90.00
#
_symmetry.space_group_name_H-M   'P 1'
#
loop_
_entity.id
_entity.type
_entity.pdbx_description
1 polymer ?
#
loop_
_entity_poly.entity_id
_entity_poly.type
_entity_poly.pdbx_seq_one_letter_code
_entity_poly.pdbx_strand_id
1 'polypeptide(L)'
;MVESQGTRGSALAQSNQPVSHQYEPSLLAIMQQMTQIMANIQAASSSEASRPPSFKNSPMKAPECFDGTHPFKVRSFIQSCQLIFHNDPESFSQDRWNVFYATSFLFGRAEKWIEPYLSNLTIQDPK
;
A
#
# COMPACT_ATOMS: atom_id res chain seq x y z
N MET A 1 34.99 -9.32 80.17
CA MET A 1 33.99 -8.51 79.44
C MET A 1 33.75 -9.18 78.10
N VAL A 2 32.49 -9.57 77.89
CA VAL A 2 31.74 -9.74 76.62
C VAL A 2 32.03 -10.91 75.66
N GLU A 3 30.89 -11.48 75.23
CA GLU A 3 30.59 -12.66 74.40
C GLU A 3 30.91 -12.52 72.90
N SER A 4 30.92 -13.65 72.17
CA SER A 4 30.08 -13.90 70.97
C SER A 4 30.44 -15.28 70.36
N GLN A 5 29.57 -16.29 70.48
CA GLN A 5 28.52 -16.65 69.50
C GLN A 5 29.09 -17.10 68.13
N GLY A 6 29.30 -18.41 67.98
CA GLY A 6 29.55 -19.08 66.71
C GLY A 6 28.33 -19.92 66.31
N THR A 7 27.35 -19.28 65.68
CA THR A 7 26.10 -19.89 65.24
C THR A 7 26.32 -20.73 63.98
N ARG A 8 25.96 -22.01 64.07
CA ARG A 8 26.08 -23.03 63.03
C ARG A 8 25.32 -22.61 61.77
N GLY A 9 25.97 -22.73 60.62
CA GLY A 9 25.34 -22.55 59.32
C GLY A 9 24.23 -23.57 59.12
N SER A 10 23.01 -23.08 58.94
CA SER A 10 21.90 -23.86 58.39
C SER A 10 21.64 -23.37 56.97
N ALA A 11 21.98 -24.21 56.01
CA ALA A 11 21.62 -24.05 54.62
C ALA A 11 20.09 -24.04 54.49
N LEU A 12 19.53 -22.90 54.10
CA LEU A 12 18.13 -22.79 53.73
C LEU A 12 18.00 -23.40 52.32
N ALA A 13 17.41 -24.59 52.26
CA ALA A 13 16.89 -25.17 51.04
C ALA A 13 15.79 -24.24 50.50
N GLN A 14 16.08 -23.54 49.41
CA GLN A 14 15.12 -22.72 48.68
C GLN A 14 14.14 -23.66 47.99
N SER A 15 13.00 -23.93 48.64
CA SER A 15 11.89 -24.67 48.08
C SER A 15 11.26 -23.84 46.95
N ASN A 16 11.54 -24.22 45.71
CA ASN A 16 10.94 -23.64 44.51
C ASN A 16 9.51 -24.20 44.36
N GLN A 17 8.53 -23.54 44.98
CA GLN A 17 7.12 -23.86 44.75
C GLN A 17 6.63 -23.19 43.46
N PRO A 18 5.93 -23.90 42.55
CA PRO A 18 5.28 -23.28 41.41
C PRO A 18 4.13 -22.42 41.94
N VAL A 19 4.18 -21.11 41.70
CA VAL A 19 3.09 -20.24 42.13
C VAL A 19 1.91 -20.45 41.21
N SER A 20 0.99 -21.31 41.63
CA SER A 20 -0.34 -21.50 41.05
C SER A 20 -1.18 -20.26 41.34
N HIS A 21 -0.85 -19.11 40.75
CA HIS A 21 -1.75 -17.96 40.74
C HIS A 21 -2.95 -18.36 39.91
N GLN A 22 -4.05 -18.69 40.60
CA GLN A 22 -5.38 -18.61 40.03
C GLN A 22 -5.49 -17.25 39.33
N TYR A 23 -5.59 -17.28 38.01
CA TYR A 23 -5.83 -16.10 37.22
C TYR A 23 -7.09 -15.43 37.77
N GLU A 24 -6.95 -14.21 38.27
CA GLU A 24 -8.03 -13.38 38.78
C GLU A 24 -9.16 -13.35 37.71
N PRO A 25 -10.43 -13.60 38.07
CA PRO A 25 -11.52 -13.64 37.09
C PRO A 25 -11.62 -12.33 36.27
N SER A 26 -11.17 -11.22 36.87
CA SER A 26 -11.05 -9.93 36.20
C SER A 26 -10.03 -9.91 35.05
N LEU A 27 -8.87 -10.58 35.19
CA LEU A 27 -7.84 -10.63 34.15
C LEU A 27 -8.30 -11.46 32.94
N LEU A 28 -8.99 -12.57 33.20
CA LEU A 28 -9.58 -13.39 32.13
C LEU A 28 -10.64 -12.62 31.36
N ALA A 29 -11.51 -11.89 32.06
CA ALA A 29 -12.52 -11.03 31.44
C ALA A 29 -11.88 -9.94 30.56
N ILE A 30 -10.80 -9.31 31.02
CA ILE A 30 -10.06 -8.30 30.26
C ILE A 30 -9.45 -8.91 28.99
N MET A 31 -8.80 -10.08 29.07
CA MET A 31 -8.25 -10.72 27.87
C MET A 31 -9.33 -11.12 26.87
N GLN A 32 -10.47 -11.59 27.36
CA GLN A 32 -11.60 -11.98 26.52
C GLN A 32 -12.19 -10.76 25.81
N GLN A 33 -12.36 -9.65 26.54
CA GLN A 33 -12.78 -8.37 25.95
C GLN A 33 -11.81 -7.90 24.87
N MET A 34 -10.50 -7.98 25.12
CA MET A 34 -9.49 -7.58 24.13
C MET A 34 -9.56 -8.43 22.86
N THR A 35 -9.78 -9.74 23.01
CA THR A 35 -9.95 -10.68 21.90
C THR A 35 -11.21 -10.36 21.08
N GLN A 36 -12.31 -10.04 21.74
CA GLN A 36 -13.56 -9.65 21.08
C GLN A 36 -13.44 -8.32 20.32
N ILE A 37 -12.74 -7.34 20.89
CA ILE A 37 -12.46 -6.07 20.21
C ILE A 37 -11.63 -6.32 18.94
N MET A 38 -10.59 -7.15 19.03
CA MET A 38 -9.76 -7.50 17.87
C MET A 38 -10.56 -8.23 16.79
N ALA A 39 -11.43 -9.18 17.17
CA ALA A 39 -12.30 -9.89 16.24
C ALA A 39 -13.29 -8.95 15.53
N ASN A 40 -13.87 -7.99 16.25
CA ASN A 40 -14.77 -6.99 15.67
C ASN A 40 -14.05 -6.03 14.71
N ILE A 41 -12.80 -5.65 15.01
CA ILE A 41 -11.98 -4.82 14.11
C ILE A 41 -11.63 -5.59 12.83
N GLN A 42 -11.30 -6.89 12.94
CA GLN A 42 -11.03 -7.74 11.78
C GLN A 42 -12.29 -8.00 10.93
N ALA A 43 -13.44 -8.21 11.58
CA ALA A 43 -14.72 -8.35 10.88
C ALA A 43 -15.15 -7.05 10.20
N ALA A 44 -14.93 -5.89 10.83
CA ALA A 44 -15.21 -4.57 10.23
C ALA A 44 -14.28 -4.23 9.06
N SER A 45 -13.04 -4.74 9.06
CA SER A 45 -12.11 -4.60 7.93
C SER A 45 -12.33 -5.63 6.82
N SER A 46 -13.06 -6.71 7.11
CA SER A 46 -13.44 -7.74 6.14
C SER A 46 -14.89 -7.62 5.63
N SER A 47 -15.71 -6.74 6.22
CA SER A 47 -17.08 -6.45 5.76
C SER A 47 -17.01 -5.57 4.53
N GLU A 48 -17.02 -6.25 3.39
CA GLU A 48 -17.54 -5.74 2.13
C GLU A 48 -16.85 -4.47 1.63
N ALA A 49 -15.95 -4.70 0.69
CA ALA A 49 -15.72 -3.80 -0.41
C ALA A 49 -17.06 -3.27 -0.96
N SER A 50 -17.56 -2.18 -0.38
CA SER A 50 -18.32 -1.21 -1.15
C SER A 50 -17.28 -0.53 -2.04
N ARG A 51 -16.83 -1.25 -3.08
CA ARG A 51 -16.25 -0.61 -4.25
C ARG A 51 -17.27 0.46 -4.58
N PRO A 52 -16.92 1.76 -4.51
CA PRO A 52 -17.87 2.81 -4.86
C PRO A 52 -18.48 2.39 -6.20
N PRO A 53 -19.80 2.58 -6.41
CA PRO A 53 -20.46 2.17 -7.65
C PRO A 53 -19.52 2.59 -8.76
N SER A 54 -19.03 1.61 -9.53
CA SER A 54 -18.04 1.86 -10.57
C SER A 54 -18.71 2.89 -11.45
N PHE A 55 -18.33 4.17 -11.25
CA PHE A 55 -18.79 5.25 -12.08
C PHE A 55 -18.25 4.80 -13.42
N LYS A 56 -19.12 4.28 -14.27
CA LYS A 56 -18.77 3.91 -15.63
C LYS A 56 -18.31 5.21 -16.22
N ASN A 57 -17.00 5.38 -16.22
CA ASN A 57 -16.41 6.65 -16.47
C ASN A 57 -16.84 7.02 -17.89
N SER A 58 -17.52 8.16 -18.03
CA SER A 58 -17.99 8.61 -19.33
C SER A 58 -16.81 8.60 -20.30
N PRO A 59 -17.00 8.18 -21.56
CA PRO A 59 -15.92 8.21 -22.54
C PRO A 59 -15.36 9.63 -22.58
N MET A 60 -14.06 9.73 -22.31
CA MET A 60 -13.39 10.99 -22.25
C MET A 60 -13.03 11.48 -23.65
N LYS A 61 -12.97 12.79 -23.83
CA LYS A 61 -12.49 13.34 -25.10
C LYS A 61 -11.00 13.03 -25.26
N ALA A 62 -10.63 12.47 -26.40
CA ALA A 62 -9.25 12.20 -26.74
C ALA A 62 -8.40 13.50 -26.77
N PRO A 63 -7.09 13.40 -26.48
CA PRO A 63 -6.15 14.52 -26.60
C PRO A 63 -6.11 15.11 -28.01
N GLU A 64 -5.77 16.39 -28.11
CA GLU A 64 -5.36 16.99 -29.39
C GLU A 64 -3.96 16.46 -29.76
N CYS A 65 -3.73 16.20 -31.04
CA CYS A 65 -2.40 15.82 -31.54
C CYS A 65 -1.37 16.92 -31.26
N PHE A 66 -0.18 16.54 -30.78
CA PHE A 66 0.93 17.45 -30.49
C PHE A 66 2.08 17.24 -31.47
N ASP A 67 2.32 18.25 -32.31
CA ASP A 67 3.33 18.21 -33.38
C ASP A 67 4.71 18.77 -32.97
N GLY A 68 4.81 19.32 -31.75
CA GLY A 68 6.01 19.98 -31.25
C GLY A 68 6.25 21.40 -31.80
N THR A 69 5.30 22.02 -32.50
CA THR A 69 5.47 23.38 -33.03
C THR A 69 5.15 24.48 -32.03
N HIS A 70 4.19 24.23 -31.15
CA HIS A 70 3.69 25.20 -30.18
C HIS A 70 4.03 24.74 -28.76
N PRO A 71 5.18 25.13 -28.19
CA PRO A 71 5.64 24.60 -26.90
C PRO A 71 4.67 24.88 -25.75
N PHE A 72 3.88 25.96 -25.82
CA PHE A 72 2.87 26.26 -24.80
C PHE A 72 1.70 25.25 -24.76
N LYS A 73 1.46 24.49 -25.85
CA LYS A 73 0.41 23.45 -25.89
C LYS A 73 0.78 22.17 -25.16
N VAL A 74 2.06 21.95 -24.87
CA VAL A 74 2.54 20.70 -24.24
C VAL A 74 1.85 20.44 -22.89
N ARG A 75 1.62 21.51 -22.11
CA ARG A 75 0.98 21.39 -20.80
C ARG A 75 -0.46 20.89 -20.92
N SER A 76 -1.23 21.48 -21.84
CA SER A 76 -2.61 21.09 -22.10
C SER A 76 -2.70 19.65 -22.62
N PHE A 77 -1.79 19.28 -23.52
CA PHE A 77 -1.66 17.91 -24.01
C PHE A 77 -1.44 16.92 -22.87
N ILE A 78 -0.43 17.13 -22.02
CA ILE A 78 -0.12 16.25 -20.88
C ILE A 78 -1.29 16.19 -19.89
N GLN A 79 -1.95 17.31 -19.59
CA GLN A 79 -3.11 17.34 -18.70
C GLN A 79 -4.27 16.51 -19.25
N SER A 80 -4.51 16.55 -20.57
CA SER A 80 -5.54 15.71 -21.20
C SER A 80 -5.23 14.22 -21.12
N CYS A 81 -3.97 13.82 -21.35
CA CYS A 81 -3.53 12.43 -21.18
C CYS A 81 -3.71 11.97 -19.72
N GLN A 82 -3.27 12.80 -18.76
CA GLN A 82 -3.42 12.49 -17.34
C GLN A 82 -4.87 12.26 -16.96
N LEU A 83 -5.80 13.11 -17.41
CA LEU A 83 -7.21 12.94 -17.10
C LEU A 83 -7.69 11.55 -17.52
N ILE A 84 -7.36 11.13 -18.75
CA ILE A 84 -7.70 9.82 -19.32
C ILE A 84 -7.15 8.67 -18.47
N PHE A 85 -5.89 8.76 -18.05
CA PHE A 85 -5.26 7.72 -17.22
C PHE A 85 -5.95 7.57 -15.86
N HIS A 86 -6.33 8.67 -15.22
CA HIS A 86 -7.04 8.63 -13.93
C HIS A 86 -8.46 8.09 -14.04
N ASN A 87 -9.07 8.21 -15.22
CA ASN A 87 -10.42 7.77 -15.50
C ASN A 87 -10.50 6.32 -15.97
N ASP A 88 -9.41 5.74 -16.42
CA ASP A 88 -9.38 4.31 -16.72
C ASP A 88 -8.13 3.65 -16.14
N PRO A 89 -8.02 3.59 -14.80
CA PRO A 89 -6.84 3.06 -14.14
C PRO A 89 -6.62 1.56 -14.42
N GLU A 90 -7.65 0.84 -14.89
CA GLU A 90 -7.54 -0.58 -15.24
C GLU A 90 -6.77 -0.75 -16.57
N SER A 91 -7.16 -0.01 -17.61
CA SER A 91 -6.44 0.02 -18.90
C SER A 91 -5.04 0.65 -18.78
N PHE A 92 -4.89 1.61 -17.86
CA PHE A 92 -3.65 2.36 -17.63
C PHE A 92 -2.90 1.91 -16.37
N SER A 93 -2.99 0.63 -16.04
CA SER A 93 -2.39 0.03 -14.83
C SER A 93 -0.86 -0.01 -14.83
N GLN A 94 -0.23 0.15 -15.99
CA GLN A 94 1.23 0.19 -16.14
C GLN A 94 1.66 1.45 -16.84
N ASP A 95 2.75 2.07 -16.38
CA ASP A 95 3.29 3.30 -16.96
C ASP A 95 3.58 3.19 -18.46
N ARG A 96 3.94 1.98 -18.94
CA ARG A 96 4.14 1.74 -20.37
C ARG A 96 2.91 2.08 -21.21
N TRP A 97 1.71 1.78 -20.71
CA TRP A 97 0.46 2.07 -21.43
C TRP A 97 0.16 3.57 -21.48
N ASN A 98 0.53 4.30 -20.42
CA ASN A 98 0.47 5.76 -20.40
C ASN A 98 1.37 6.36 -21.48
N VAL A 99 2.61 5.86 -21.58
CA VAL A 99 3.59 6.34 -22.57
C VAL A 99 3.15 5.98 -23.99
N PHE A 100 2.71 4.75 -24.24
CA PHE A 100 2.21 4.33 -25.55
C PHE A 100 1.03 5.20 -26.01
N TYR A 101 0.08 5.43 -25.12
CA TYR A 101 -1.07 6.26 -25.42
C TYR A 101 -0.67 7.70 -25.71
N ALA A 102 0.15 8.34 -24.86
CA ALA A 102 0.62 9.70 -25.14
C ALA A 102 1.39 9.77 -26.47
N THR A 103 2.23 8.78 -26.75
CA THR A 103 3.01 8.71 -27.99
C THR A 103 2.13 8.64 -29.23
N SER A 104 0.98 7.96 -29.21
CA SER A 104 0.10 7.86 -30.39
C SER A 104 -0.53 9.19 -30.82
N PHE A 105 -0.43 10.23 -29.98
CA PHE A 105 -0.88 11.59 -30.30
C PHE A 105 0.28 12.53 -30.61
N LEU A 106 1.52 12.04 -30.66
CA LEU A 106 2.68 12.83 -31.10
C LEU A 106 2.81 12.75 -32.62
N PHE A 107 3.09 13.89 -33.24
CA PHE A 107 3.30 13.99 -34.68
C PHE A 107 4.48 14.91 -34.99
N GLY A 108 4.89 14.95 -36.26
CA GLY A 108 5.80 15.98 -36.77
C GLY A 108 7.16 15.98 -36.06
N ARG A 109 7.50 17.08 -35.38
CA ARG A 109 8.79 17.19 -34.67
C ARG A 109 8.81 16.38 -33.37
N ALA A 110 7.67 16.29 -32.68
CA ALA A 110 7.57 15.55 -31.43
C ALA A 110 7.73 14.04 -31.66
N GLU A 111 7.14 13.51 -32.73
CA GLU A 111 7.28 12.10 -33.14
C GLU A 111 8.74 11.74 -33.46
N LYS A 112 9.40 12.53 -34.30
CA LYS A 112 10.82 12.32 -34.64
C LYS A 112 11.74 12.38 -33.42
N TRP A 113 11.39 13.20 -32.43
CA TRP A 113 12.16 13.30 -31.20
C TRP A 113 12.03 12.04 -30.32
N ILE A 114 10.85 11.42 -30.28
CA ILE A 114 10.60 10.26 -29.43
C ILE A 114 10.99 8.93 -30.08
N GLU A 115 11.04 8.87 -31.41
CA GLU A 115 11.41 7.69 -32.20
C GLU A 115 12.58 6.86 -31.64
N PRO A 116 13.76 7.42 -31.27
CA PRO A 116 14.87 6.64 -30.75
C PRO A 116 14.60 5.98 -29.38
N TYR A 117 13.57 6.42 -28.66
CA TYR A 117 13.19 5.88 -27.35
C TYR A 117 12.09 4.81 -27.45
N LEU A 118 11.38 4.71 -28.58
CA LEU A 118 10.27 3.77 -28.74
C LEU A 118 10.72 2.31 -28.74
N SER A 119 11.94 2.04 -29.21
CA SER A 119 12.57 0.71 -29.15
C SER A 119 12.73 0.19 -27.73
N ASN A 120 12.86 1.08 -26.73
CA ASN A 120 12.95 0.70 -25.33
C ASN A 120 11.58 0.41 -24.70
N LEU A 121 10.49 0.87 -25.32
CA LEU A 121 9.12 0.67 -24.82
C LEU A 121 8.53 -0.70 -25.23
N THR A 122 9.07 -1.31 -26.28
CA THR A 122 8.58 -2.58 -26.85
C THR A 122 9.29 -3.83 -26.30
N ILE A 123 10.29 -3.67 -25.42
CA ILE A 123 11.11 -4.78 -24.92
C ILE A 123 10.81 -5.03 -23.44
N GLN A 124 9.75 -5.81 -23.16
CA GLN A 124 9.66 -6.78 -22.06
C GLN A 124 8.27 -7.45 -22.06
N ASP A 125 8.16 -8.55 -22.82
CA ASP A 125 7.29 -9.66 -22.46
C ASP A 125 8.10 -10.56 -21.51
N PRO A 126 7.77 -10.66 -20.22
CA PRO A 126 8.28 -11.75 -19.40
C PRO A 126 7.64 -13.05 -19.90
N LYS A 127 8.46 -13.92 -20.48
CA LYS A 127 8.10 -15.31 -20.78
C LYS A 127 7.83 -16.10 -19.50
#